data_AF-A0AAD6W2J0-F1
#
_entry.id   AF-A0AAD6W2J0-F1
#
_cell.length_a   1.000
_cell.length_b   1.000
_cell.length_c   1.000
_cell.angle_alpha   90.00
_cell.angle_beta   90.00
_cell.angle_gamma   90.00
#
_symmetry.space_group_name_H-M   'P 1'
#
loop_
_entity.id
_entity.type
_entity.pdbx_description
1 polymer ?
#
loop_
_entity_poly.entity_id
_entity_poly.type
_entity_poly.pdbx_seq_one_letter_code
_entity_poly.pdbx_strand_id
1 'polypeptide(L)'
;MANNRGYPHCRRFLSRRQSILTIALFTIFAFVFSIFLLLFGFAPKEDDILKDDTRLEEPQQSQSVQQQVSDENLWGASLSHGLHPCIKPTARHKAAQGSDHYITVRSNGGLNQMRTGISDMVAVAHIMNATLVIPQLDKRSFWQDTRCSFSNHIWCSFEMFQFTSPVSFQVFFFLLLNCSLNVTQMYSTFSDIFDELHFITTLQDDVRIVKALPKELESIPRARKHFTSWSGMGYYEEMARLWKDYQVIHVAKSDSRLANNDLPLDIQRLRCRALYRALRFSPSIERLGKY
;
A
#
# COMPACT_ATOMS: atom_id res chain seq x y z
N MET A 1 -42.23 -18.76 -44.11
CA MET A 1 -42.60 -17.80 -43.05
C MET A 1 -41.40 -16.92 -42.77
N ALA A 2 -41.29 -15.83 -43.53
CA ALA A 2 -40.32 -14.77 -43.32
C ALA A 2 -40.98 -13.73 -42.41
N ASN A 3 -40.29 -13.29 -41.36
CA ASN A 3 -40.75 -12.12 -40.61
C ASN A 3 -39.56 -11.21 -40.26
N ASN A 4 -39.69 -9.99 -40.78
CA ASN A 4 -38.84 -8.83 -40.63
C ASN A 4 -38.71 -8.39 -39.17
N ARG A 5 -37.51 -7.94 -38.78
CA ARG A 5 -37.36 -6.77 -37.91
C ARG A 5 -36.21 -5.91 -38.43
N GLY A 6 -36.57 -4.73 -38.90
CA GLY A 6 -35.67 -3.75 -39.51
C GLY A 6 -34.73 -3.08 -38.52
N TYR A 7 -33.55 -2.74 -39.01
CA TYR A 7 -32.60 -1.86 -38.34
C TYR A 7 -33.01 -0.39 -38.56
N PRO A 8 -32.99 0.47 -37.54
CA PRO A 8 -33.35 1.87 -37.72
C PRO A 8 -32.25 2.64 -38.48
N HIS A 9 -32.70 3.38 -39.47
CA HIS A 9 -31.96 4.37 -40.25
C HIS A 9 -31.14 5.33 -39.36
N CYS A 10 -29.85 5.44 -39.67
CA CYS A 10 -28.99 6.53 -39.19
C CYS A 10 -29.52 7.87 -39.74
N ARG A 11 -30.11 8.72 -38.88
CA ARG A 11 -30.49 10.09 -39.23
C ARG A 11 -29.23 10.96 -39.31
N ARG A 12 -29.04 11.62 -40.46
CA ARG A 12 -28.08 12.72 -40.62
C ARG A 12 -28.37 13.80 -39.56
N PHE A 13 -27.45 13.98 -38.61
CA PHE A 13 -27.49 15.13 -37.72
C PHE A 13 -27.10 16.37 -38.53
N LEU A 14 -28.09 17.20 -38.81
CA LEU A 14 -27.90 18.56 -39.32
C LEU A 14 -27.19 19.37 -38.24
N SER A 15 -25.96 19.81 -38.52
CA SER A 15 -25.22 20.76 -37.70
C SER A 15 -26.02 22.07 -37.58
N ARG A 16 -26.58 22.30 -36.39
CA ARG A 16 -27.16 23.60 -36.05
C ARG A 16 -26.00 24.55 -35.78
N ARG A 17 -25.72 25.47 -36.71
CA ARG A 17 -24.73 26.55 -36.51
C ARG A 17 -25.12 27.34 -35.26
N GLN A 18 -24.51 27.02 -34.12
CA GLN A 18 -24.54 27.89 -32.96
C GLN A 18 -23.77 29.15 -33.34
N SER A 19 -24.42 30.32 -33.24
CA SER A 19 -23.77 31.59 -33.55
C SER A 19 -22.56 31.78 -32.63
N ILE A 20 -21.41 32.18 -33.19
CA ILE A 20 -20.16 32.42 -32.44
C ILE A 20 -20.41 33.37 -31.24
N LEU A 21 -21.39 34.26 -31.38
CA LEU A 21 -21.85 35.18 -30.35
C LEU A 21 -22.39 34.49 -29.09
N THR A 22 -23.13 33.38 -29.20
CA THR A 22 -23.63 32.69 -28.00
C THR A 22 -22.51 32.01 -27.25
N ILE A 23 -21.54 31.42 -27.96
CA ILE A 23 -20.35 30.81 -27.36
C ILE A 23 -19.53 31.88 -26.61
N ALA A 24 -19.31 33.04 -27.24
CA ALA A 24 -18.60 34.15 -26.62
C ALA A 24 -19.30 34.71 -25.36
N LEU A 25 -20.63 34.76 -25.33
CA LEU A 25 -21.37 35.20 -24.15
C LEU A 25 -21.26 34.20 -22.99
N PHE A 26 -21.33 32.90 -23.27
CA PHE A 26 -21.16 31.87 -22.23
C PHE A 26 -19.75 31.83 -21.66
N THR A 27 -18.71 32.05 -22.48
CA THR A 27 -17.33 32.08 -21.99
C THR A 27 -17.07 33.28 -21.08
N ILE A 28 -17.59 34.46 -21.45
CA ILE A 28 -17.50 35.66 -20.60
C ILE A 28 -18.23 35.43 -19.27
N PHE A 29 -19.44 34.87 -19.31
CA PHE A 29 -20.21 34.58 -18.09
C PHE A 29 -19.47 33.62 -17.15
N ALA A 30 -18.92 32.52 -17.69
CA ALA A 30 -18.17 31.55 -16.90
C ALA A 30 -16.92 32.18 -16.26
N PHE A 31 -16.19 33.01 -17.00
CA PHE A 31 -14.99 33.69 -16.48
C PHE A 31 -15.33 34.69 -15.36
N VAL A 32 -16.39 35.48 -15.54
CA VAL A 32 -16.89 36.39 -14.51
C VAL A 32 -17.37 35.63 -13.27
N PHE A 33 -18.06 34.50 -13.45
CA PHE A 33 -18.50 33.67 -12.34
C PHE A 33 -17.35 33.04 -11.56
N SER A 34 -16.29 32.58 -12.24
CA SER A 34 -15.07 32.09 -11.58
C SER A 34 -14.37 33.20 -10.79
N ILE A 35 -14.27 34.41 -11.35
CA ILE A 35 -13.73 35.58 -10.62
C ILE A 35 -14.61 35.92 -9.42
N PHE A 36 -15.94 35.87 -9.57
CA PHE A 36 -16.88 36.10 -8.47
C PHE A 36 -16.69 35.09 -7.33
N LEU A 37 -16.55 33.79 -7.64
CA LEU A 37 -16.26 32.78 -6.62
C LEU A 37 -14.88 32.98 -5.96
N LEU A 38 -13.88 33.52 -6.67
CA LEU A 38 -12.59 33.83 -6.08
C LEU A 38 -12.62 35.09 -5.19
N LEU A 39 -13.41 36.09 -5.56
CA LEU A 39 -13.53 37.34 -4.80
C LEU A 39 -14.48 37.22 -3.60
N PHE A 40 -15.52 36.39 -3.70
CA PHE A 40 -16.58 36.26 -2.70
C PHE A 40 -16.64 34.89 -2.01
N GLY A 41 -15.96 33.86 -2.55
CA GLY A 41 -15.94 32.50 -1.99
C GLY A 41 -14.85 32.23 -0.95
N PHE A 42 -13.99 33.22 -0.66
CA PHE A 42 -13.03 33.18 0.44
C PHE A 42 -13.38 34.20 1.52
N ALA A 43 -14.61 34.13 2.04
CA ALA A 43 -14.88 34.67 3.37
C ALA A 43 -14.61 33.54 4.38
N PRO A 44 -13.56 33.61 5.23
CA PRO A 44 -13.38 32.64 6.30
C PRO A 44 -14.54 32.85 7.27
N LYS A 45 -15.33 31.81 7.50
CA LYS A 45 -16.42 31.85 8.49
C LYS A 45 -15.77 31.70 9.86
N GLU A 46 -15.77 32.79 10.62
CA GLU A 46 -15.36 32.86 12.02
C GLU A 46 -16.11 31.84 12.89
N ASP A 47 -15.37 31.23 13.81
CA ASP A 47 -15.85 30.27 14.79
C ASP A 47 -16.81 30.94 15.78
N ASP A 48 -18.06 30.49 15.85
CA ASP A 48 -18.96 30.85 16.94
C ASP A 48 -19.02 29.73 17.99
N ILE A 49 -18.42 30.06 19.14
CA ILE A 49 -18.54 29.40 20.44
C ILE A 49 -19.87 29.83 21.09
N LEU A 50 -20.69 28.87 21.52
CA LEU A 50 -21.52 28.97 22.76
C LEU A 50 -22.04 27.56 23.13
N LYS A 51 -21.54 26.95 24.23
CA LYS A 51 -22.14 26.89 25.60
C LYS A 51 -23.63 26.58 25.60
N ASP A 52 -24.21 25.83 26.51
CA ASP A 52 -23.87 25.03 27.70
C ASP A 52 -25.26 24.54 28.13
N ASP A 53 -25.42 23.29 28.52
CA ASP A 53 -26.34 23.04 29.64
C ASP A 53 -25.97 21.74 30.36
N THR A 54 -25.82 21.94 31.65
CA THR A 54 -25.31 21.03 32.67
C THR A 54 -26.47 20.30 33.36
N ARG A 55 -26.26 19.03 33.74
CA ARG A 55 -26.59 18.36 35.04
C ARG A 55 -26.84 16.86 34.83
N LEU A 56 -25.94 16.00 35.33
CA LEU A 56 -25.89 15.42 36.69
C LEU A 56 -26.94 14.33 36.92
N GLU A 57 -26.50 13.07 36.88
CA GLU A 57 -26.74 12.05 37.91
C GLU A 57 -25.80 10.83 37.71
N GLU A 58 -25.19 10.36 38.80
CA GLU A 58 -24.35 9.16 39.00
C GLU A 58 -24.98 8.42 40.23
N PRO A 59 -24.54 7.23 40.68
CA PRO A 59 -24.28 5.92 40.05
C PRO A 59 -25.27 4.84 40.58
N GLN A 60 -25.33 3.66 39.93
CA GLN A 60 -25.79 2.44 40.62
C GLN A 60 -24.78 1.30 40.54
N GLN A 61 -24.47 0.82 41.73
CA GLN A 61 -23.44 -0.11 42.15
C GLN A 61 -23.97 -1.54 42.14
N SER A 62 -23.17 -2.49 41.64
CA SER A 62 -23.26 -3.90 42.04
C SER A 62 -21.85 -4.43 42.26
N GLN A 63 -21.59 -4.83 43.51
CA GLN A 63 -20.32 -5.35 43.99
C GLN A 63 -20.15 -6.83 43.60
N SER A 64 -18.96 -7.20 43.09
CA SER A 64 -18.28 -8.43 43.49
C SER A 64 -16.76 -8.32 43.28
N VAL A 65 -16.05 -8.27 44.41
CA VAL A 65 -14.65 -8.67 44.68
C VAL A 65 -13.57 -8.24 43.68
N GLN A 66 -12.81 -7.21 44.06
CA GLN A 66 -11.56 -6.80 43.42
C GLN A 66 -10.45 -7.85 43.64
N GLN A 67 -9.96 -8.42 42.54
CA GLN A 67 -8.59 -8.92 42.48
C GLN A 67 -7.84 -8.00 41.51
N GLN A 68 -6.99 -7.12 42.04
CA GLN A 68 -6.12 -6.26 41.25
C GLN A 68 -5.11 -7.12 40.48
N VAL A 69 -5.45 -7.44 39.24
CA VAL A 69 -4.54 -7.99 38.25
C VAL A 69 -3.97 -6.79 37.49
N SER A 70 -2.66 -6.54 37.64
CA SER A 70 -1.95 -5.54 36.83
C SER A 70 -2.13 -5.85 35.34
N ASP A 71 -2.30 -4.82 34.50
CA ASP A 71 -2.50 -4.96 33.04
C ASP A 71 -1.39 -5.78 32.33
N GLU A 72 -0.22 -5.92 32.95
CA GLU A 72 0.86 -6.80 32.46
C GLU A 72 0.54 -8.30 32.58
N ASN A 73 -0.39 -8.69 33.47
CA ASN A 73 -0.77 -10.08 33.72
C ASN A 73 -2.05 -10.50 32.97
N LEU A 74 -2.79 -9.56 32.37
CA LEU A 74 -3.97 -9.88 31.56
C LEU A 74 -3.58 -10.39 30.15
N TRP A 75 -2.47 -9.87 29.62
CA TRP A 75 -1.89 -10.25 28.33
C TRP A 75 -0.59 -11.05 28.46
N GLY A 76 -0.12 -11.29 29.70
CA GLY A 76 0.91 -12.28 29.99
C GLY A 76 0.33 -13.68 29.81
N ALA A 77 1.00 -14.55 29.05
CA ALA A 77 0.57 -15.94 28.89
C ALA A 77 0.56 -16.64 30.25
N SER A 78 -0.62 -16.72 30.89
CA SER A 78 -0.78 -17.49 32.12
C SER A 78 -0.53 -18.95 31.80
N LEU A 79 0.56 -19.50 32.33
CA LEU A 79 0.96 -20.89 32.16
C LEU A 79 1.23 -21.28 30.69
N SER A 80 2.35 -20.80 30.15
CA SER A 80 2.87 -21.26 28.87
C SER A 80 3.18 -22.77 28.94
N HIS A 81 2.23 -23.63 28.54
CA HIS A 81 2.37 -25.09 28.37
C HIS A 81 3.46 -25.44 27.32
N GLY A 82 4.73 -25.14 27.58
CA GLY A 82 5.83 -25.29 26.63
C GLY A 82 5.87 -24.25 25.50
N LEU A 83 5.01 -23.22 25.54
CA LEU A 83 5.01 -22.11 24.58
C LEU A 83 6.18 -21.16 24.88
N HIS A 84 7.22 -21.19 24.07
CA HIS A 84 8.37 -20.29 24.20
C HIS A 84 8.23 -19.07 23.30
N PRO A 85 8.60 -17.86 23.77
CA PRO A 85 8.69 -16.68 22.91
C PRO A 85 9.60 -16.94 21.71
N CYS A 86 9.05 -16.83 20.50
CA CYS A 86 9.78 -17.09 19.25
C CYS A 86 10.56 -15.89 18.72
N ILE A 87 10.69 -14.83 19.52
CA ILE A 87 11.30 -13.55 19.13
C ILE A 87 12.83 -13.57 19.33
N LYS A 88 13.35 -14.32 20.31
CA LYS A 88 14.79 -14.30 20.64
C LYS A 88 15.59 -15.23 19.70
N PRO A 89 16.71 -14.76 19.10
CA PRO A 89 17.59 -15.62 18.29
C PRO A 89 18.10 -16.84 19.07
N THR A 90 18.51 -17.90 18.36
CA THR A 90 19.19 -19.04 18.98
C THR A 90 20.71 -18.80 19.00
N ALA A 91 21.45 -19.51 19.85
CA ALA A 91 22.91 -19.45 19.86
C ALA A 91 23.57 -19.96 18.56
N ARG A 92 22.82 -20.69 17.71
CA ARG A 92 23.27 -21.16 16.39
C ARG A 92 23.00 -20.16 15.27
N HIS A 93 22.30 -19.07 15.57
CA HIS A 93 21.94 -18.07 14.59
C HIS A 93 23.19 -17.34 14.10
N LYS A 94 23.46 -17.42 12.79
CA LYS A 94 24.54 -16.65 12.17
C LYS A 94 24.01 -15.28 11.80
N ALA A 95 24.72 -14.25 12.24
CA ALA A 95 24.42 -12.89 11.82
C ALA A 95 24.53 -12.73 10.29
N ALA A 96 23.71 -11.86 9.73
CA ALA A 96 23.71 -11.58 8.30
C ALA A 96 25.08 -11.10 7.83
N GLN A 97 25.73 -11.88 6.98
CA GLN A 97 26.86 -11.42 6.19
C GLN A 97 26.28 -10.90 4.88
N GLY A 98 25.82 -9.64 4.90
CA GLY A 98 25.15 -9.02 3.77
C GLY A 98 25.88 -9.29 2.45
N SER A 99 25.14 -9.67 1.41
CA SER A 99 25.67 -9.95 0.08
C SER A 99 25.31 -8.86 -0.93
N ASP A 100 26.00 -8.86 -2.06
CA ASP A 100 25.74 -7.95 -3.19
C ASP A 100 24.60 -8.44 -4.09
N HIS A 101 23.84 -9.44 -3.64
CA HIS A 101 22.65 -9.95 -4.29
C HIS A 101 21.39 -9.35 -3.65
N TYR A 102 20.43 -8.96 -4.47
CA TYR A 102 19.25 -8.21 -4.02
C TYR A 102 17.97 -8.97 -4.36
N ILE A 103 17.09 -9.09 -3.35
CA ILE A 103 15.72 -9.56 -3.55
C ILE A 103 14.79 -8.36 -3.44
N THR A 104 14.04 -8.10 -4.50
CA THR A 104 12.94 -7.13 -4.48
C THR A 104 11.62 -7.89 -4.44
N VAL A 105 10.69 -7.45 -3.61
CA VAL A 105 9.42 -8.15 -3.39
C VAL A 105 8.27 -7.19 -3.63
N ARG A 106 7.25 -7.65 -4.37
CA ARG A 106 5.94 -7.02 -4.38
C ARG A 106 4.98 -7.82 -3.52
N SER A 107 4.36 -7.17 -2.54
CA SER A 107 3.41 -7.78 -1.62
C SER A 107 1.99 -7.39 -1.97
N ASN A 108 1.13 -8.39 -2.13
CA ASN A 108 -0.27 -8.26 -2.53
C ASN A 108 -1.20 -8.97 -1.53
N GLY A 109 -2.49 -8.71 -1.65
CA GLY A 109 -3.53 -9.27 -0.77
C GLY A 109 -3.90 -8.35 0.40
N GLY A 110 -4.63 -8.90 1.36
CA GLY A 110 -5.05 -8.16 2.57
C GLY A 110 -3.88 -7.90 3.53
N LEU A 111 -4.04 -6.97 4.49
CA LEU A 111 -2.97 -6.56 5.41
C LEU A 111 -2.31 -7.73 6.15
N ASN A 112 -3.11 -8.65 6.68
CA ASN A 112 -2.58 -9.84 7.37
C ASN A 112 -1.85 -10.79 6.41
N GLN A 113 -2.32 -10.93 5.17
CA GLN A 113 -1.65 -11.73 4.15
C GLN A 113 -0.31 -11.10 3.77
N MET A 114 -0.27 -9.78 3.58
CA MET A 114 0.96 -9.03 3.30
C MET A 114 1.95 -9.19 4.45
N ARG A 115 1.54 -8.99 5.71
CA ARG A 115 2.44 -9.18 6.87
C ARG A 115 3.07 -10.57 6.88
N THR A 116 2.27 -11.59 6.64
CA THR A 116 2.75 -12.97 6.64
C THR A 116 3.64 -13.27 5.42
N GLY A 117 3.35 -12.68 4.26
CA GLY A 117 4.17 -12.79 3.06
C GLY A 117 5.51 -12.08 3.19
N ILE A 118 5.54 -10.86 3.73
CA ILE A 118 6.76 -10.11 4.02
C ILE A 118 7.62 -10.88 5.01
N SER A 119 7.02 -11.43 6.07
CA SER A 119 7.72 -12.27 7.04
C SER A 119 8.36 -13.52 6.40
N ASP A 120 7.69 -14.15 5.43
CA ASP A 120 8.26 -15.29 4.72
C ASP A 120 9.43 -14.85 3.82
N MET A 121 9.31 -13.69 3.16
CA MET A 121 10.38 -13.17 2.32
C MET A 121 11.62 -12.72 3.11
N VAL A 122 11.45 -12.24 4.34
CA VAL A 122 12.58 -12.02 5.28
C VAL A 122 13.34 -13.34 5.52
N ALA A 123 12.62 -14.43 5.78
CA ALA A 123 13.24 -15.73 5.96
C ALA A 123 13.89 -16.27 4.68
N VAL A 124 13.24 -16.11 3.53
CA VAL A 124 13.80 -16.52 2.22
C VAL A 124 15.06 -15.72 1.89
N ALA A 125 15.10 -14.42 2.15
CA ALA A 125 16.30 -13.61 1.96
C ALA A 125 17.46 -14.08 2.84
N HIS A 126 17.19 -14.48 4.08
CA HIS A 126 18.19 -15.09 4.96
C HIS A 126 18.67 -16.45 4.42
N ILE A 127 17.76 -17.34 4.01
CA ILE A 127 18.10 -18.66 3.44
C ILE A 127 18.98 -18.52 2.19
N MET A 128 18.66 -17.57 1.32
CA MET A 128 19.39 -17.32 0.06
C MET A 128 20.63 -16.42 0.25
N ASN A 129 20.94 -16.02 1.49
CA ASN A 129 21.98 -15.06 1.85
C ASN A 129 21.96 -13.79 0.98
N ALA A 130 20.81 -13.14 0.89
CA ALA A 130 20.57 -11.99 0.03
C ALA A 130 20.21 -10.74 0.84
N THR A 131 20.51 -9.57 0.25
CA THR A 131 20.01 -8.28 0.76
C THR A 131 18.54 -8.11 0.35
N LEU A 132 17.67 -7.90 1.33
CA LEU A 132 16.25 -7.64 1.07
C LEU A 132 16.03 -6.15 0.82
N VAL A 133 15.45 -5.80 -0.32
CA VAL A 133 14.93 -4.46 -0.56
C VAL A 133 13.54 -4.36 0.07
N ILE A 134 13.22 -3.22 0.68
CA ILE A 134 11.91 -2.99 1.29
C ILE A 134 10.77 -3.40 0.32
N PRO A 135 9.83 -4.25 0.78
CA PRO A 135 8.74 -4.72 -0.06
C PRO A 135 7.84 -3.58 -0.55
N GLN A 136 7.45 -3.67 -1.82
CA GLN A 136 6.47 -2.77 -2.42
C GLN A 136 5.06 -3.28 -2.15
N LEU A 137 4.24 -2.48 -1.49
CA LEU A 137 2.86 -2.87 -1.13
C LEU A 137 1.88 -2.56 -2.27
N ASP A 138 1.05 -3.54 -2.64
CA ASP A 138 0.03 -3.38 -3.68
C ASP A 138 -1.24 -2.72 -3.12
N LYS A 139 -1.42 -1.44 -3.44
CA LYS A 139 -2.60 -0.67 -3.03
C LYS A 139 -3.92 -1.25 -3.50
N ARG A 140 -3.98 -1.82 -4.72
CA ARG A 140 -5.25 -2.23 -5.33
C ARG A 140 -5.94 -3.33 -4.53
N SER A 141 -5.14 -4.13 -3.83
CA SER A 141 -5.64 -5.25 -3.02
C SER A 141 -6.09 -4.83 -1.63
N PHE A 142 -5.60 -3.71 -1.10
CA PHE A 142 -5.80 -3.31 0.29
C PHE A 142 -6.85 -2.21 0.46
N TRP A 143 -6.74 -1.15 -0.33
CA TRP A 143 -7.70 -0.04 -0.32
C TRP A 143 -8.54 -0.13 -1.60
N GLN A 144 -9.73 -0.72 -1.51
CA GLN A 144 -10.76 -0.57 -2.55
C GLN A 144 -11.34 0.85 -2.53
N ASP A 145 -10.49 1.87 -2.42
CA ASP A 145 -10.94 3.24 -2.45
C ASP A 145 -11.24 3.62 -3.90
N THR A 146 -12.52 3.56 -4.26
CA THR A 146 -13.04 3.96 -5.56
C THR A 146 -12.73 5.43 -5.88
N ARG A 147 -12.34 6.25 -4.91
CA ARG A 147 -11.89 7.64 -5.14
C ARG A 147 -10.56 7.71 -5.90
N CYS A 148 -9.69 6.71 -5.76
CA CYS A 148 -8.43 6.62 -6.52
C CYS A 148 -8.60 5.98 -7.92
N SER A 149 -9.78 5.47 -8.25
CA SER A 149 -10.10 4.92 -9.59
C SER A 149 -10.42 6.01 -10.62
N PHE A 150 -10.37 7.29 -10.23
CA PHE A 150 -10.65 8.40 -11.15
C PHE A 150 -9.59 8.59 -12.25
N SER A 151 -8.40 7.99 -12.13
CA SER A 151 -7.36 8.11 -13.17
C SER A 151 -7.55 7.15 -14.36
N ASN A 152 -8.31 6.06 -14.22
CA ASN A 152 -8.55 5.14 -15.35
C ASN A 152 -9.70 5.62 -16.27
N HIS A 153 -10.55 6.56 -15.81
CA HIS A 153 -11.62 7.12 -16.63
C HIS A 153 -11.17 8.30 -17.52
N ILE A 154 -10.02 8.91 -17.21
CA ILE A 154 -9.43 9.96 -18.05
C ILE A 154 -8.87 9.38 -19.35
N TRP A 155 -8.41 8.11 -19.34
CA TRP A 155 -7.95 7.42 -20.54
C TRP A 155 -9.07 6.77 -21.38
N CYS A 156 -10.24 6.44 -20.78
CA CYS A 156 -11.39 5.91 -21.55
C CYS A 156 -12.24 6.99 -22.23
N SER A 157 -12.16 8.26 -21.82
CA SER A 157 -12.93 9.34 -22.45
C SER A 157 -12.22 9.95 -23.68
N PHE A 158 -10.99 9.52 -23.98
CA PHE A 158 -10.18 10.12 -25.04
C PHE A 158 -10.58 9.69 -26.46
N GLU A 159 -11.42 8.67 -26.63
CA GLU A 159 -11.95 8.27 -27.96
C GLU A 159 -13.24 8.99 -28.39
N MET A 160 -13.77 9.96 -27.63
CA MET A 160 -15.00 10.69 -28.03
C MET A 160 -14.86 12.21 -28.19
N PHE A 161 -13.70 12.81 -27.89
CA PHE A 161 -13.55 14.26 -27.99
C PHE A 161 -12.72 14.66 -29.22
N GLN A 162 -13.41 14.96 -30.33
CA GLN A 162 -12.79 15.75 -31.40
C GLN A 162 -12.51 17.16 -30.88
N PHE A 163 -11.23 17.49 -30.69
CA PHE A 163 -10.77 18.84 -30.34
C PHE A 163 -11.15 19.81 -31.46
N THR A 164 -12.17 20.64 -31.24
CA THR A 164 -12.63 21.66 -32.18
C THR A 164 -12.43 23.09 -31.68
N SER A 165 -11.75 23.31 -30.54
CA SER A 165 -11.45 24.67 -30.06
C SER A 165 -10.11 24.80 -29.30
N PRO A 166 -9.40 25.94 -29.42
CA PRO A 166 -8.13 26.18 -28.74
C PRO A 166 -8.25 26.31 -27.20
N VAL A 167 -9.44 26.58 -26.68
CA VAL A 167 -9.71 26.71 -25.24
C VAL A 167 -9.69 25.35 -24.53
N SER A 168 -10.10 24.29 -25.24
CA SER A 168 -10.03 22.91 -24.74
C SER A 168 -8.59 22.42 -24.56
N PHE A 169 -7.64 22.93 -25.36
CA PHE A 169 -6.23 22.55 -25.25
C PHE A 169 -5.58 23.16 -24.00
N GLN A 170 -5.88 24.42 -23.68
CA GLN A 170 -5.34 25.09 -22.50
C GLN A 170 -5.89 24.50 -21.20
N VAL A 171 -7.19 24.19 -21.14
CA VAL A 171 -7.81 23.53 -19.97
C VAL A 171 -7.30 22.09 -19.83
N PHE A 172 -7.13 21.36 -20.93
CA PHE A 172 -6.52 20.03 -20.91
C PHE A 172 -5.06 20.07 -20.48
N PHE A 173 -4.29 21.08 -20.91
CA PHE A 173 -2.89 21.27 -20.51
C PHE A 173 -2.77 21.68 -19.03
N PHE A 174 -3.64 22.56 -18.52
CA PHE A 174 -3.70 22.89 -17.09
C PHE A 174 -4.17 21.71 -16.23
N LEU A 175 -5.15 20.94 -16.70
CA LEU A 175 -5.58 19.71 -16.03
C LEU A 175 -4.48 18.64 -16.08
N LEU A 176 -3.77 18.48 -17.18
CA LEU A 176 -2.60 17.60 -17.27
C LEU A 176 -1.46 18.07 -16.38
N LEU A 177 -1.16 19.37 -16.29
CA LEU A 177 -0.09 19.89 -15.43
C LEU A 177 -0.43 19.73 -13.94
N ASN A 178 -1.69 20.01 -13.55
CA ASN A 178 -2.16 19.83 -12.17
C ASN A 178 -2.35 18.35 -11.82
N CYS A 179 -2.73 17.51 -12.79
CA CYS A 179 -2.78 16.06 -12.62
C CYS A 179 -1.35 15.51 -12.50
N SER A 180 -0.38 15.96 -13.32
CA SER A 180 1.02 15.56 -13.22
C SER A 180 1.68 16.00 -11.90
N LEU A 181 1.26 17.11 -11.30
CA LEU A 181 1.76 17.57 -9.99
C LEU A 181 1.13 16.82 -8.79
N ASN A 182 -0.09 16.30 -8.91
CA ASN A 182 -0.77 15.50 -7.86
C ASN A 182 -0.70 13.97 -8.07
N VAL A 183 -0.26 13.49 -9.24
CA VAL A 183 -0.11 12.05 -9.57
C VAL A 183 1.07 11.42 -8.84
N THR A 184 2.02 12.19 -8.31
CA THR A 184 3.13 11.65 -7.51
C THR A 184 2.69 11.08 -6.16
N GLN A 185 1.46 11.35 -5.70
CA GLN A 185 0.88 10.77 -4.47
C GLN A 185 0.07 9.49 -4.75
N MET A 186 0.33 8.76 -5.85
CA MET A 186 -0.39 7.52 -6.19
C MET A 186 0.09 6.27 -5.44
N TYR A 187 1.17 6.31 -4.65
CA TYR A 187 1.77 5.12 -4.00
C TYR A 187 1.75 5.24 -2.47
N SER A 188 1.61 4.12 -1.75
CA SER A 188 1.54 4.06 -0.30
C SER A 188 2.84 3.40 -0.05
N THR A 189 3.74 4.20 0.42
CA THR A 189 5.06 3.77 0.78
C THR A 189 4.92 2.75 1.91
N PHE A 190 5.90 1.86 2.01
CA PHE A 190 5.96 0.91 3.11
C PHE A 190 5.80 1.63 4.47
N SER A 191 6.39 2.83 4.59
CA SER A 191 6.32 3.71 5.77
C SER A 191 4.93 4.24 6.11
N ASP A 192 3.98 4.26 5.17
CA ASP A 192 2.61 4.70 5.47
C ASP A 192 1.89 3.69 6.37
N ILE A 193 2.18 2.40 6.18
CA ILE A 193 1.51 1.30 6.89
C ILE A 193 2.38 0.77 8.04
N PHE A 194 3.67 0.59 7.81
CA PHE A 194 4.59 0.00 8.79
C PHE A 194 5.66 1.00 9.22
N ASP A 195 6.17 0.84 10.43
CA ASP A 195 7.34 1.60 10.87
C ASP A 195 8.59 1.06 10.16
N GLU A 196 8.97 1.75 9.07
CA GLU A 196 10.10 1.39 8.22
C GLU A 196 11.42 1.30 8.99
N LEU A 197 11.71 2.30 9.83
CA LEU A 197 12.98 2.36 10.54
C LEU A 197 13.06 1.22 11.55
N HIS A 198 11.99 1.02 12.32
CA HIS A 198 11.90 -0.08 13.28
C HIS A 198 12.02 -1.45 12.61
N PHE A 199 11.44 -1.61 11.41
CA PHE A 199 11.56 -2.85 10.63
C PHE A 199 13.01 -3.16 10.27
N ILE A 200 13.75 -2.18 9.75
CA ILE A 200 15.17 -2.33 9.39
C ILE A 200 16.01 -2.63 10.65
N THR A 201 15.86 -1.83 11.71
CA THR A 201 16.71 -1.95 12.90
C THR A 201 16.42 -3.24 13.68
N THR A 202 15.18 -3.71 13.70
CA THR A 202 14.81 -4.95 14.42
C THR A 202 15.41 -6.19 13.77
N LEU A 203 15.61 -6.18 12.45
CA LEU A 203 16.09 -7.32 11.67
C LEU A 203 17.54 -7.19 11.20
N GLN A 204 18.25 -6.13 11.60
CA GLN A 204 19.58 -5.80 11.11
C GLN A 204 20.61 -6.95 11.30
N ASP A 205 20.49 -7.70 12.38
CA ASP A 205 21.39 -8.81 12.70
C ASP A 205 21.01 -10.09 11.93
N ASP A 206 19.78 -10.16 11.41
CA ASP A 206 19.22 -11.35 10.77
C ASP A 206 19.33 -11.29 9.25
N VAL A 207 19.03 -10.15 8.65
CA VAL A 207 19.08 -9.93 7.21
C VAL A 207 19.41 -8.47 6.92
N ARG A 208 20.28 -8.23 5.93
CA ARG A 208 20.54 -6.86 5.47
C ARG A 208 19.32 -6.35 4.73
N ILE A 209 18.71 -5.27 5.22
CA ILE A 209 17.55 -4.63 4.58
C ILE A 209 17.94 -3.23 4.09
N VAL A 210 17.64 -2.94 2.83
CA VAL A 210 17.87 -1.62 2.22
C VAL A 210 16.56 -1.00 1.75
N LYS A 211 16.46 0.33 1.85
CA LYS A 211 15.23 1.06 1.52
C LYS A 211 14.88 1.01 0.03
N ALA A 212 15.90 1.09 -0.81
CA ALA A 212 15.77 1.09 -2.25
C ALA A 212 16.89 0.26 -2.87
N LEU A 213 16.64 -0.24 -4.08
CA LEU A 213 17.67 -0.87 -4.89
C LEU A 213 18.69 0.21 -5.31
N PRO A 214 20.00 -0.08 -5.29
CA PRO A 214 21.01 0.83 -5.84
C PRO A 214 20.68 1.19 -7.31
N LYS A 215 20.89 2.45 -7.69
CA LYS A 215 20.48 2.99 -9.00
C LYS A 215 21.16 2.26 -10.16
N GLU A 216 22.38 1.78 -9.93
CA GLU A 216 23.19 1.02 -10.88
C GLU A 216 22.53 -0.32 -11.23
N LEU A 217 21.74 -0.87 -10.31
CA LEU A 217 21.06 -2.15 -10.45
C LEU A 217 19.63 -2.02 -10.99
N GLU A 218 19.07 -0.82 -11.08
CA GLU A 218 17.71 -0.62 -11.59
C GLU A 218 17.59 -0.95 -13.09
N SER A 219 18.63 -0.67 -13.87
CA SER A 219 18.66 -0.94 -15.31
C SER A 219 19.12 -2.35 -15.68
N ILE A 220 19.66 -3.11 -14.73
CA ILE A 220 20.22 -4.45 -14.97
C ILE A 220 19.09 -5.47 -15.12
N PRO A 221 19.23 -6.50 -15.99
CA PRO A 221 18.27 -7.59 -16.09
C PRO A 221 18.07 -8.27 -14.73
N ARG A 222 16.79 -8.50 -14.40
CA ARG A 222 16.37 -9.13 -13.14
C ARG A 222 15.62 -10.42 -13.42
N ALA A 223 15.90 -11.45 -12.64
CA ALA A 223 15.12 -12.69 -12.69
C ALA A 223 13.77 -12.46 -12.04
N ARG A 224 12.70 -12.38 -12.85
CA ARG A 224 11.34 -12.32 -12.33
C ARG A 224 10.88 -13.72 -11.93
N LYS A 225 10.53 -13.92 -10.66
CA LYS A 225 10.10 -15.20 -10.12
C LYS A 225 8.75 -15.11 -9.41
N HIS A 226 7.97 -16.17 -9.60
CA HIS A 226 6.83 -16.52 -8.77
C HIS A 226 7.23 -17.81 -8.09
N PHE A 227 7.48 -17.77 -6.79
CA PHE A 227 7.91 -18.96 -6.07
C PHE A 227 6.77 -19.96 -5.97
N THR A 228 7.11 -21.24 -5.91
CA THR A 228 6.12 -22.28 -5.63
C THR A 228 5.63 -22.14 -4.19
N SER A 229 4.32 -22.18 -3.98
CA SER A 229 3.74 -22.08 -2.63
C SER A 229 4.00 -23.36 -1.84
N TRP A 230 4.18 -23.23 -0.53
CA TRP A 230 4.50 -24.32 0.39
C TRP A 230 5.78 -25.08 0.01
N SER A 231 6.74 -24.38 -0.59
CA SER A 231 8.07 -24.93 -0.82
C SER A 231 8.91 -24.92 0.44
N GLY A 232 9.65 -26.01 0.67
CA GLY A 232 10.59 -26.15 1.79
C GLY A 232 11.88 -25.37 1.55
N MET A 233 12.79 -25.41 2.53
CA MET A 233 14.06 -24.66 2.47
C MET A 233 14.92 -25.05 1.26
N GLY A 234 15.06 -26.35 0.96
CA GLY A 234 15.90 -26.83 -0.14
C GLY A 234 15.53 -26.25 -1.51
N TYR A 235 14.25 -25.94 -1.74
CA TYR A 235 13.84 -25.23 -2.95
C TYR A 235 14.48 -23.85 -3.06
N TYR A 236 14.53 -23.10 -1.97
CA TYR A 236 15.13 -21.76 -1.95
C TYR A 236 16.67 -21.81 -2.01
N GLU A 237 17.28 -22.83 -1.43
CA GLU A 237 18.71 -23.11 -1.60
C GLU A 237 19.04 -23.41 -3.07
N GLU A 238 18.20 -24.17 -3.78
CA GLU A 238 18.33 -24.39 -5.22
C GLU A 238 18.12 -23.11 -6.02
N MET A 239 17.14 -22.28 -5.64
CA MET A 239 16.91 -20.98 -6.28
C MET A 239 18.08 -20.01 -6.08
N ALA A 240 18.91 -20.18 -5.04
CA ALA A 240 20.12 -19.39 -4.86
C ALA A 240 21.14 -19.60 -6.00
N ARG A 241 20.98 -20.64 -6.84
CA ARG A 241 21.79 -20.81 -8.07
C ARG A 241 21.59 -19.69 -9.08
N LEU A 242 20.45 -18.99 -9.04
CA LEU A 242 20.16 -17.84 -9.90
C LEU A 242 21.14 -16.68 -9.69
N TRP A 243 21.83 -16.63 -8.55
CA TRP A 243 22.87 -15.64 -8.25
C TRP A 243 24.06 -15.68 -9.20
N LYS A 244 24.24 -16.78 -9.94
CA LYS A 244 25.27 -16.90 -10.99
C LYS A 244 25.01 -16.00 -12.19
N ASP A 245 23.74 -15.80 -12.53
CA ASP A 245 23.33 -15.12 -13.76
C ASP A 245 22.69 -13.75 -13.48
N TYR A 246 22.15 -13.56 -12.28
CA TYR A 246 21.39 -12.37 -11.90
C TYR A 246 21.87 -11.81 -10.57
N GLN A 247 22.10 -10.50 -10.52
CA GLN A 247 22.35 -9.81 -9.26
C GLN A 247 21.06 -9.44 -8.52
N VAL A 248 19.95 -9.32 -9.26
CA VAL A 248 18.64 -8.94 -8.72
C VAL A 248 17.60 -10.00 -9.07
N ILE A 249 16.95 -10.54 -8.04
CA ILE A 249 15.75 -11.37 -8.20
C ILE A 249 14.53 -10.52 -7.81
N HIS A 250 13.56 -10.46 -8.71
CA HIS A 250 12.29 -9.80 -8.47
C HIS A 250 11.19 -10.82 -8.21
N VAL A 251 10.74 -10.87 -6.97
CA VAL A 251 9.62 -11.70 -6.52
C VAL A 251 8.33 -10.93 -6.79
N ALA A 252 7.61 -11.39 -7.81
CA ALA A 252 6.46 -10.65 -8.33
C ALA A 252 5.25 -10.62 -7.37
N LYS A 253 5.18 -11.60 -6.44
CA LYS A 253 4.15 -11.72 -5.42
C LYS A 253 4.71 -12.36 -4.15
N SER A 254 4.32 -11.87 -2.99
CA SER A 254 4.72 -12.44 -1.69
C SER A 254 3.72 -13.48 -1.15
N ASP A 255 2.80 -13.97 -1.98
CA ASP A 255 1.76 -14.94 -1.59
C ASP A 255 2.28 -16.38 -1.53
N SER A 256 3.41 -16.67 -2.19
CA SER A 256 4.11 -17.95 -2.09
C SER A 256 4.57 -18.19 -0.65
N ARG A 257 3.90 -19.13 0.02
CA ARG A 257 4.17 -19.47 1.43
C ARG A 257 5.44 -20.29 1.55
N LEU A 258 6.28 -19.97 2.52
CA LEU A 258 7.36 -20.87 2.95
C LEU A 258 6.75 -22.01 3.77
N ALA A 259 7.05 -23.26 3.40
CA ALA A 259 6.53 -24.44 4.10
C ALA A 259 6.92 -24.42 5.58
N ASN A 260 6.03 -24.90 6.45
CA ASN A 260 6.34 -25.01 7.89
C ASN A 260 7.08 -26.29 8.25
N ASN A 261 7.05 -27.30 7.37
CA ASN A 261 7.68 -28.59 7.61
C ASN A 261 9.20 -28.45 7.43
N ASP A 262 9.95 -29.11 8.32
CA ASP A 262 11.41 -29.23 8.24
C ASP A 262 12.18 -27.89 8.23
N LEU A 263 11.57 -26.80 8.69
CA LEU A 263 12.27 -25.55 8.92
C LEU A 263 13.08 -25.62 10.23
N PRO A 264 14.37 -25.26 10.21
CA PRO A 264 15.15 -25.07 11.42
C PRO A 264 14.53 -24.05 12.37
N LEU A 265 14.74 -24.26 13.67
CA LEU A 265 14.15 -23.46 14.73
C LEU A 265 14.52 -21.97 14.64
N ASP A 266 15.73 -21.65 14.19
CA ASP A 266 16.21 -20.29 13.96
C ASP A 266 15.45 -19.59 12.83
N ILE A 267 15.15 -20.28 11.73
CA ILE A 267 14.32 -19.74 10.64
C ILE A 267 12.88 -19.52 11.10
N GLN A 268 12.32 -20.46 11.87
CA GLN A 268 10.98 -20.28 12.45
C GLN A 268 10.92 -19.07 13.40
N ARG A 269 11.95 -18.88 14.23
CA ARG A 269 12.07 -17.72 15.12
C ARG A 269 12.26 -16.41 14.35
N LEU A 270 13.04 -16.43 13.27
CA LEU A 270 13.19 -15.27 12.39
C LEU A 270 11.83 -14.84 11.81
N ARG A 271 11.04 -15.78 11.29
CA ARG A 271 9.67 -15.48 10.81
C ARG A 271 8.81 -14.88 11.92
N CYS A 272 8.82 -15.48 13.11
CA CYS A 272 8.07 -14.95 14.24
C CYS A 272 8.50 -13.53 14.62
N ARG A 273 9.81 -13.27 14.73
CA ARG A 273 10.35 -11.94 15.03
C ARG A 273 9.98 -10.93 13.94
N ALA A 274 10.11 -11.30 12.67
CA ALA A 274 9.71 -10.45 11.56
C ALA A 274 8.22 -10.09 11.62
N LEU A 275 7.36 -11.10 11.82
CA LEU A 275 5.91 -10.94 11.81
C LEU A 275 5.35 -10.14 13.00
N TYR A 276 5.80 -10.48 14.21
CA TYR A 276 5.20 -9.97 15.44
C TYR A 276 5.99 -8.83 16.09
N ARG A 277 7.29 -8.68 15.78
CA ARG A 277 8.12 -7.61 16.36
C ARG A 277 8.55 -6.57 15.33
N ALA A 278 9.00 -6.97 14.14
CA ALA A 278 9.53 -6.02 13.16
C ALA A 278 8.41 -5.31 12.36
N LEU A 279 7.36 -6.03 11.96
CA LEU A 279 6.22 -5.48 11.23
C LEU A 279 5.20 -4.80 12.16
N ARG A 280 5.68 -3.75 12.82
CA ARG A 280 4.88 -2.82 13.63
C ARG A 280 4.21 -1.79 12.72
N PHE A 281 3.00 -1.35 13.06
CA PHE A 281 2.32 -0.30 12.31
C PHE A 281 3.05 1.04 12.43
N SER A 282 2.85 1.92 11.46
CA SER A 282 3.40 3.27 11.49
C SER A 282 2.87 4.02 12.73
N PRO A 283 3.65 4.94 13.32
CA PRO A 283 3.22 5.70 14.51
C PRO A 283 1.91 6.46 14.31
N SER A 284 1.59 6.84 13.06
CA SER A 284 0.32 7.46 12.71
C SER A 284 -0.87 6.51 12.90
N ILE A 285 -0.75 5.25 12.48
CA ILE A 285 -1.80 4.24 12.64
C ILE A 285 -1.91 3.79 14.10
N GLU A 286 -0.79 3.60 14.79
CA GLU A 286 -0.82 3.18 16.19
C GLU A 286 -1.47 4.19 17.12
N ARG A 287 -1.34 5.49 16.83
CA ARG A 287 -2.04 6.52 17.60
C ARG A 287 -3.56 6.45 17.45
N LEU A 288 -4.06 6.03 16.29
CA LEU A 288 -5.51 5.90 16.06
C LEU A 288 -6.13 4.76 16.90
N GLY A 289 -5.38 3.70 17.17
CA GLY A 289 -5.86 2.54 17.94
C GLY A 289 -5.71 2.66 19.47
N LYS A 290 -5.27 3.81 19.99
CA LYS A 290 -5.08 4.07 21.42
C LYS A 290 -6.23 4.87 22.06
N TYR A 291 -7.29 5.13 21.31
CA TYR A 291 -8.54 5.72 21.76
C TYR A 291 -9.61 4.64 21.87
#